data_AF-A0A838GV45-F1
#
_entry.id   AF-A0A838GV45-F1
#
_cell.length_a   1.000
_cell.length_b   1.000
_cell.length_c   1.000
_cell.angle_alpha   90.00
_cell.angle_beta   90.00
_cell.angle_gamma   90.00
#
_symmetry.space_group_name_H-M   'P 1'
#
loop_
_entity.id
_entity.type
_entity.pdbx_description
1 polymer ?
#
loop_
_entity_poly.entity_id
_entity_poly.type
_entity_poly.pdbx_seq_one_letter_code
_entity_poly.pdbx_strand_id
1 'polypeptide(L)'
;MLDTSTVILLGQLTDAAALPVEPLITAVTLAELSVGPLVATTEEERAARQAHLQQAETDFDPLPFDADAARAFGRVAATGLVAASGYWMLASDQLARYRQAVDDAQKGRALEQAIAELRTKKLDIEGQGPEDRSPRLPGDHPRVGLLRYTSVAAMRSFGPASWLATRGAAVSGASPACGGPPHR
;
A
#
# COMPACT_ATOMS: atom_id res chain seq x y z
N MET A 1 7.18 -6.75 13.51
CA MET A 1 5.80 -6.69 12.99
C MET A 1 5.86 -6.81 11.49
N LEU A 2 5.20 -7.82 10.92
CA LEU A 2 5.17 -8.10 9.50
C LEU A 2 3.95 -7.43 8.89
N ASP A 3 4.13 -6.85 7.71
CA ASP A 3 3.02 -6.37 6.88
C ASP A 3 2.33 -7.53 6.15
N THR A 4 1.09 -7.35 5.73
CA THR A 4 0.30 -8.34 4.97
C THR A 4 1.05 -8.83 3.73
N SER A 5 1.71 -7.93 2.99
CA SER A 5 2.51 -8.31 1.82
C SER A 5 3.70 -9.21 2.19
N THR A 6 4.34 -8.96 3.34
CA THR A 6 5.44 -9.79 3.83
C THR A 6 4.94 -11.18 4.20
N VAL A 7 3.78 -11.27 4.89
CA VAL A 7 3.15 -12.55 5.26
C VAL A 7 2.83 -13.40 4.03
N ILE A 8 2.25 -12.79 2.98
CA ILE A 8 1.97 -13.48 1.71
C ILE A 8 3.24 -14.01 1.05
N LEU A 9 4.33 -13.26 1.13
CA LEU A 9 5.61 -13.61 0.49
C LEU A 9 6.54 -14.44 1.39
N LEU A 10 6.16 -14.78 2.63
CA LEU A 10 7.01 -15.49 3.59
C LEU A 10 7.61 -16.78 2.99
N GLY A 11 6.79 -17.57 2.29
CA GLY A 11 7.23 -18.83 1.66
C GLY A 11 8.22 -18.65 0.51
N GLN A 12 8.45 -17.42 0.04
CA GLN A 12 9.41 -17.08 -1.01
C GLN A 12 10.71 -16.47 -0.46
N LEU A 13 10.77 -16.19 0.85
CA LEU A 13 11.96 -15.63 1.47
C LEU A 13 13.02 -16.72 1.62
N THR A 14 14.18 -16.49 1.01
CA THR A 14 15.34 -17.41 1.10
C THR A 14 16.26 -17.10 2.28
N ASP A 15 16.14 -15.91 2.85
CA ASP A 15 16.96 -15.44 3.98
C ASP A 15 16.08 -15.09 5.19
N ALA A 16 16.03 -16.02 6.14
CA ALA A 16 15.29 -15.82 7.38
C ALA A 16 15.92 -14.76 8.30
N ALA A 17 17.21 -14.44 8.13
CA ALA A 17 17.87 -13.40 8.92
C ALA A 17 17.40 -11.98 8.57
N ALA A 18 16.72 -11.82 7.43
CA ALA A 18 16.05 -10.58 7.05
C ALA A 18 14.76 -10.31 7.84
N LEU A 19 14.24 -11.31 8.58
CA LEU A 19 13.06 -11.16 9.40
C LEU A 19 13.40 -10.70 10.82
N PRO A 20 12.47 -10.03 11.52
CA PRO A 20 12.61 -9.75 12.95
C PRO A 20 12.82 -11.05 13.74
N VAL A 21 13.60 -10.98 14.82
CA VAL A 21 13.83 -12.11 15.75
C VAL A 21 12.51 -12.69 16.25
N GLU A 22 11.54 -11.83 16.52
CA GLU A 22 10.17 -12.20 16.87
C GLU A 22 9.21 -11.66 15.80
N PRO A 23 8.85 -12.48 14.79
CA PRO A 23 7.87 -12.09 13.78
C PRO A 23 6.48 -12.11 14.39
N LEU A 24 5.75 -11.00 14.23
CA LEU A 24 4.40 -10.79 14.76
C LEU A 24 3.55 -10.14 13.68
N ILE A 25 2.26 -10.46 13.64
CA ILE A 25 1.26 -9.77 12.80
C ILE A 25 0.26 -9.03 13.68
N THR A 26 -0.53 -8.15 13.08
CA THR A 26 -1.66 -7.49 13.76
C THR A 26 -2.98 -8.19 13.42
N ALA A 27 -4.00 -7.98 14.24
CA ALA A 27 -5.37 -8.37 13.91
C ALA A 27 -5.87 -7.70 12.60
N VAL A 28 -5.33 -6.53 12.24
CA VAL A 28 -5.63 -5.86 10.96
C VAL A 28 -5.06 -6.67 9.79
N THR A 29 -3.82 -7.13 9.89
CA THR A 29 -3.19 -8.03 8.91
C THR A 29 -4.00 -9.31 8.71
N LEU A 30 -4.45 -9.93 9.80
CA LEU A 30 -5.30 -11.11 9.71
C LEU A 30 -6.65 -10.80 9.03
N ALA A 31 -7.27 -9.66 9.38
CA ALA A 31 -8.50 -9.22 8.75
C ALA A 31 -8.35 -8.97 7.24
N GLU A 32 -7.23 -8.38 6.80
CA GLU A 32 -6.92 -8.18 5.38
C GLU A 32 -6.79 -9.52 4.63
N LEU A 33 -6.09 -10.49 5.22
CA LEU A 33 -5.96 -11.84 4.65
C LEU A 33 -7.31 -12.54 4.50
N SER A 34 -8.21 -12.36 5.48
CA SER A 34 -9.58 -12.91 5.45
C SER A 34 -10.45 -12.36 4.31
N VAL A 35 -10.18 -11.14 3.85
CA VAL A 35 -10.86 -10.56 2.67
C VAL A 35 -10.34 -11.14 1.37
N GLY A 36 -9.08 -11.58 1.33
CA GLY A 36 -8.41 -12.08 0.13
C GLY A 36 -9.22 -13.11 -0.67
N PRO A 37 -9.66 -14.23 -0.07
CA PRO A 37 -10.47 -15.25 -0.76
C PRO A 37 -11.82 -14.73 -1.25
N LEU A 38 -12.43 -13.77 -0.55
CA LEU A 38 -13.76 -13.23 -0.86
C LEU A 38 -13.77 -12.40 -2.15
N VAL A 39 -12.64 -11.75 -2.47
CA VAL A 39 -12.50 -10.91 -3.67
C VAL A 39 -11.73 -11.60 -4.81
N ALA A 40 -11.43 -12.90 -4.67
CA ALA A 40 -10.78 -13.70 -5.70
C ALA A 40 -11.72 -13.94 -6.89
N THR A 41 -11.19 -13.81 -8.09
CA THR A 41 -11.96 -13.92 -9.35
C THR A 41 -11.98 -15.33 -9.93
N THR A 42 -11.03 -16.17 -9.51
CA THR A 42 -10.94 -17.58 -9.92
C THR A 42 -10.93 -18.49 -8.70
N GLU A 43 -11.29 -19.76 -8.90
CA GLU A 43 -11.25 -20.76 -7.83
C GLU A 43 -9.81 -21.06 -7.38
N GLU A 44 -8.87 -21.11 -8.34
CA GLU A 44 -7.45 -21.30 -8.04
C GLU A 44 -6.89 -20.16 -7.18
N GLU A 45 -7.20 -18.90 -7.53
CA GLU A 45 -6.81 -17.73 -6.75
C GLU A 45 -7.46 -17.75 -5.36
N ARG A 46 -8.73 -18.14 -5.28
CA ARG A 46 -9.45 -18.27 -4.00
C ARG A 46 -8.79 -19.31 -3.10
N ALA A 47 -8.48 -20.50 -3.64
CA ALA A 47 -7.83 -21.58 -2.91
C ALA A 47 -6.43 -21.16 -2.42
N ALA A 48 -5.63 -20.51 -3.26
CA ALA A 48 -4.31 -20.00 -2.88
C ALA A 48 -4.39 -18.97 -1.75
N ARG A 49 -5.31 -18.00 -1.85
CA ARG A 49 -5.52 -16.99 -0.80
C ARG A 49 -6.07 -17.60 0.49
N GLN A 50 -6.92 -18.62 0.40
CA GLN A 50 -7.44 -19.35 1.56
C GLN A 50 -6.32 -20.10 2.29
N ALA A 51 -5.39 -20.71 1.55
CA ALA A 51 -4.23 -21.35 2.13
C ALA A 51 -3.32 -20.35 2.87
N HIS A 52 -3.11 -19.15 2.32
CA HIS A 52 -2.36 -18.09 3.01
C HIS A 52 -3.02 -17.65 4.32
N LEU A 53 -4.35 -17.50 4.34
CA LEU A 53 -5.08 -17.18 5.57
C LEU A 53 -4.90 -18.29 6.63
N GLN A 54 -5.12 -19.55 6.26
CA GLN A 54 -5.00 -20.69 7.18
C GLN A 54 -3.57 -20.84 7.72
N GLN A 55 -2.56 -20.62 6.88
CA GLN A 55 -1.17 -20.62 7.31
C GLN A 55 -0.92 -19.52 8.34
N ALA A 56 -1.39 -18.29 8.08
CA ALA A 56 -1.23 -17.18 9.01
C ALA A 56 -1.94 -17.42 10.35
N GLU A 57 -3.14 -18.01 10.35
CA GLU A 57 -3.87 -18.40 11.57
C GLU A 57 -3.16 -19.49 12.37
N THR A 58 -2.41 -20.36 11.69
CA THR A 58 -1.64 -21.43 12.33
C THR A 58 -0.34 -20.91 12.94
N ASP A 59 0.33 -20.00 12.25
CA ASP A 59 1.69 -19.57 12.58
C ASP A 59 1.75 -18.40 13.56
N PHE A 60 0.70 -17.60 13.67
CA PHE A 60 0.72 -16.35 14.42
C PHE A 60 -0.43 -16.20 15.41
N ASP A 61 -0.11 -15.64 16.58
CA ASP A 61 -1.08 -15.03 17.50
C ASP A 61 -1.14 -13.51 17.23
N PRO A 62 -2.21 -12.98 16.61
CA PRO A 62 -2.24 -11.58 16.17
C PRO A 62 -2.33 -10.59 17.34
N LEU A 63 -1.53 -9.52 17.28
CA LEU A 63 -1.64 -8.41 18.24
C LEU A 63 -2.98 -7.66 18.07
N PRO A 64 -3.70 -7.36 19.16
CA PRO A 64 -4.99 -6.67 19.08
C PRO A 64 -4.82 -5.21 18.68
N PHE A 65 -5.83 -4.67 18.00
CA PHE A 65 -5.97 -3.22 17.84
C PHE A 65 -6.71 -2.65 19.05
N ASP A 66 -5.96 -2.33 20.10
CA ASP A 66 -6.48 -1.87 21.39
C ASP A 66 -6.56 -0.33 21.48
N ALA A 67 -6.86 0.18 22.69
CA ALA A 67 -7.01 1.61 22.93
C ALA A 67 -5.72 2.41 22.68
N ASP A 68 -4.55 1.82 22.94
CA ASP A 68 -3.26 2.51 22.74
C ASP A 68 -2.88 2.53 21.25
N ALA A 69 -3.11 1.42 20.55
CA ALA A 69 -3.03 1.36 19.09
C ALA A 69 -3.97 2.40 18.43
N ALA A 70 -5.22 2.50 18.91
CA ALA A 70 -6.18 3.48 18.42
C ALA A 70 -5.73 4.93 18.64
N ARG A 71 -5.16 5.27 19.81
CA ARG A 71 -4.61 6.60 20.09
C ARG A 71 -3.40 6.92 19.21
N ALA A 72 -2.53 5.93 18.98
CA ALA A 72 -1.38 6.09 18.09
C ALA A 72 -1.82 6.30 16.64
N PHE A 73 -2.77 5.49 16.17
CA PHE A 73 -3.37 5.63 14.84
C PHE A 73 -3.98 7.02 14.65
N GLY A 74 -4.74 7.52 15.63
CA GLY A 74 -5.35 8.85 15.54
C GLY A 74 -4.33 9.99 15.30
N ARG A 75 -3.15 9.91 15.91
CA ARG A 75 -2.07 10.90 15.68
C ARG A 75 -1.50 10.82 14.26
N VAL A 76 -1.36 9.62 13.72
CA VAL A 76 -0.90 9.41 12.33
C VAL A 76 -1.98 9.84 11.34
N ALA A 77 -3.23 9.43 11.56
CA ALA A 77 -4.35 9.79 10.70
C ALA A 77 -4.62 11.31 10.64
N ALA A 78 -4.24 12.05 11.69
CA ALA A 78 -4.34 13.50 11.72
C ALA A 78 -3.47 14.20 10.66
N THR A 79 -2.43 13.54 10.12
CA THR A 79 -1.64 14.07 9.01
C THR A 79 -2.30 13.86 7.64
N GLY A 80 -3.44 13.17 7.60
CA GLY A 80 -4.11 12.74 6.38
C GLY A 80 -3.68 11.35 5.93
N LEU A 81 -4.23 10.92 4.80
CA LEU A 81 -3.98 9.61 4.18
C LEU A 81 -3.59 9.81 2.73
N VAL A 82 -2.70 8.96 2.22
CA VAL A 82 -2.36 8.92 0.80
C VAL A 82 -2.72 7.55 0.28
N ALA A 83 -3.58 7.49 -0.74
CA ALA A 83 -3.77 6.28 -1.52
C ALA A 83 -2.92 6.39 -2.77
N ALA A 84 -2.11 5.38 -3.05
CA ALA A 84 -1.16 5.43 -4.14
C ALA A 84 -0.83 4.05 -4.68
N SER A 85 -0.41 4.03 -5.96
CA SER A 85 -0.06 2.82 -6.69
C SER A 85 1.13 3.11 -7.60
N GLY A 86 2.09 2.19 -7.63
CA GLY A 86 3.27 2.28 -8.48
C GLY A 86 4.52 1.76 -7.77
N TYR A 87 5.67 2.23 -8.23
CA TYR A 87 6.97 1.85 -7.69
C TYR A 87 7.51 2.97 -6.79
N TRP A 88 7.46 2.76 -5.48
CA TRP A 88 7.99 3.68 -4.48
C TRP A 88 9.51 3.75 -4.49
N MET A 89 10.14 2.61 -4.71
CA MET A 89 11.59 2.47 -4.87
C MET A 89 11.86 1.42 -5.93
N LEU A 90 12.48 1.83 -7.03
CA LEU A 90 12.95 0.89 -8.04
C LEU A 90 14.29 0.30 -7.58
N ALA A 91 14.40 -1.03 -7.54
CA ALA A 91 15.70 -1.70 -7.46
C ALA A 91 16.57 -1.31 -8.68
N SER A 92 17.89 -1.46 -8.60
CA SER A 92 18.80 -0.97 -9.63
C SER A 92 18.51 -1.51 -11.03
N ASP A 93 18.14 -2.78 -11.15
CA ASP A 93 17.75 -3.42 -12.40
C ASP A 93 16.37 -2.90 -12.89
N GLN A 94 15.41 -2.72 -11.99
CA GLN A 94 14.11 -2.11 -12.29
C GLN A 94 14.26 -0.67 -12.77
N LEU A 95 15.17 0.11 -12.17
CA LEU A 95 15.45 1.48 -12.54
C LEU A 95 16.09 1.58 -13.93
N ALA A 96 17.01 0.67 -14.24
CA ALA A 96 17.60 0.55 -15.57
C ALA A 96 16.53 0.23 -16.63
N ARG A 97 15.65 -0.75 -16.36
CA ARG A 97 14.54 -1.10 -17.24
C ARG A 97 13.54 0.04 -17.42
N TYR A 98 13.20 0.73 -16.33
CA TYR A 98 12.35 1.93 -16.36
C TYR A 98 12.95 2.98 -17.30
N ARG A 99 14.22 3.33 -17.12
CA ARG A 99 14.88 4.35 -17.95
C ARG A 99 14.95 3.96 -19.42
N GLN A 100 15.27 2.71 -19.72
CA GLN A 100 15.26 2.21 -21.09
C GLN A 100 13.85 2.31 -21.72
N ALA A 101 12.81 2.00 -20.95
CA ALA A 101 11.42 2.12 -21.42
C ALA A 101 10.98 3.59 -21.61
N VAL A 102 11.48 4.51 -20.78
CA VAL A 102 11.21 5.95 -20.92
C VAL A 102 11.96 6.55 -22.11
N ASP A 103 13.20 6.13 -22.37
CA ASP A 103 13.99 6.59 -23.51
C ASP A 103 13.37 6.16 -24.85
N ASP A 104 12.85 4.92 -24.91
CA ASP A 104 12.13 4.39 -26.06
C ASP A 104 10.97 5.30 -26.52
N ALA A 105 10.92 5.58 -27.82
CA ALA A 105 9.98 6.54 -28.38
C ALA A 105 8.51 6.12 -28.29
N GLN A 106 8.21 4.82 -28.35
CA GLN A 106 6.83 4.32 -28.29
C GLN A 106 6.39 4.16 -26.84
N LYS A 107 7.19 3.47 -26.03
CA LYS A 107 6.90 3.20 -24.62
C LYS A 107 6.92 4.49 -23.79
N GLY A 108 7.86 5.38 -24.05
CA GLY A 108 7.93 6.69 -23.41
C GLY A 108 6.68 7.54 -23.69
N ARG A 109 6.21 7.57 -24.94
CA ARG A 109 4.95 8.26 -25.28
C ARG A 109 3.73 7.62 -24.62
N ALA A 110 3.68 6.30 -24.56
CA ALA A 110 2.59 5.60 -23.86
C ALA A 110 2.56 5.94 -22.36
N LEU A 111 3.73 6.06 -21.71
CA LEU A 111 3.83 6.49 -20.33
C LEU A 111 3.37 7.95 -20.14
N GLU A 112 3.77 8.85 -21.03
CA GLU A 112 3.31 10.25 -21.02
C GLU A 112 1.79 10.35 -21.12
N GLN A 113 1.18 9.54 -22.00
CA GLN A 113 -0.27 9.45 -22.16
C GLN A 113 -0.95 8.92 -20.90
N ALA A 114 -0.43 7.84 -20.31
CA ALA A 114 -0.96 7.28 -19.06
C ALA A 114 -0.88 8.31 -17.91
N ILE A 115 0.25 9.01 -17.79
CA ILE A 115 0.43 10.09 -16.80
C ILE A 115 -0.56 11.24 -17.04
N ALA A 116 -0.74 11.65 -18.30
CA ALA A 116 -1.71 12.68 -18.64
C ALA A 116 -3.14 12.25 -18.25
N GLU A 117 -3.53 11.02 -18.55
CA GLU A 117 -4.83 10.46 -18.17
C GLU A 117 -5.02 10.46 -16.64
N LEU A 118 -4.03 9.99 -15.87
CA LEU A 118 -4.09 9.97 -14.41
C LEU A 118 -4.23 11.38 -13.83
N ARG A 119 -3.57 12.38 -14.40
CA ARG A 119 -3.72 13.78 -14.01
C ARG A 119 -5.13 14.31 -14.28
N THR A 120 -5.78 13.93 -15.38
CA THR A 120 -7.20 14.30 -15.61
C THR A 120 -8.13 13.73 -14.53
N LYS A 121 -7.77 12.57 -13.98
CA LYS A 121 -8.45 11.94 -12.84
C LYS A 121 -8.06 12.55 -11.49
N LYS A 122 -7.33 13.67 -11.46
CA LYS A 122 -6.84 14.32 -10.22
C LYS A 122 -6.00 13.37 -9.36
N LEU A 123 -5.09 12.65 -10.01
CA LEU A 123 -4.03 11.91 -9.36
C LEU A 123 -2.72 12.66 -9.59
N ASP A 124 -1.98 12.86 -8.51
CA ASP A 124 -0.62 13.38 -8.56
C ASP A 124 0.32 12.27 -9.01
N ILE A 125 1.42 12.65 -9.66
CA ILE A 125 2.48 11.71 -10.04
C ILE A 125 3.72 12.07 -9.24
N GLU A 126 4.12 11.18 -8.34
CA GLU A 126 5.40 11.25 -7.66
C GLU A 126 6.45 10.46 -8.45
N GLY A 127 7.64 11.03 -8.53
CA GLY A 127 8.81 10.33 -9.04
C GLY A 127 10.12 10.88 -8.49
N GLN A 128 10.06 11.50 -7.31
CA GLN A 128 11.22 12.14 -6.71
C GLN A 128 12.35 11.12 -6.50
N GLY A 129 13.56 11.54 -6.87
CA GLY A 129 14.76 10.75 -6.70
C GLY A 129 15.94 11.65 -6.35
N PRO A 130 16.94 11.13 -5.63
CA PRO A 130 18.08 11.94 -5.23
C PRO A 130 18.85 12.38 -6.48
N GLU A 131 19.29 13.64 -6.48
CA GLU A 131 19.85 14.32 -7.65
C GLU A 131 21.11 13.61 -8.18
N ASP A 132 21.89 13.00 -7.28
CA ASP A 132 23.09 12.21 -7.57
C ASP A 132 22.82 10.95 -8.42
N ARG A 133 21.58 10.42 -8.40
CA ARG A 133 21.16 9.26 -9.19
C ARG A 133 20.58 9.65 -10.55
N SER A 134 20.47 10.92 -10.87
CA SER A 134 19.94 11.38 -12.16
C SER A 134 20.94 11.13 -13.29
N PRO A 135 20.51 10.52 -14.41
CA PRO A 135 21.39 10.33 -15.56
C PRO A 135 21.78 11.68 -16.19
N ARG A 136 23.01 11.78 -16.69
CA ARG A 136 23.43 12.91 -17.53
C ARG A 136 22.82 12.72 -18.91
N LEU A 137 21.89 13.59 -19.28
CA LEU A 137 21.14 13.53 -20.53
C LEU A 137 21.41 14.77 -21.39
N PRO A 138 21.27 14.68 -22.72
CA PRO A 138 21.16 15.86 -23.57
C PRO A 138 20.06 16.79 -23.06
N GLY A 139 20.33 18.10 -23.06
CA GLY A 139 19.43 19.10 -22.48
C GLY A 139 18.06 19.20 -23.17
N ASP A 140 17.94 18.68 -24.39
CA ASP A 140 16.76 18.69 -25.24
C ASP A 140 15.98 17.36 -25.25
N HIS A 141 16.35 16.41 -24.39
CA HIS A 141 15.66 15.12 -24.36
C HIS A 141 14.16 15.30 -23.99
N PRO A 142 13.21 14.80 -24.81
CA PRO A 142 11.77 15.10 -24.67
C PRO A 142 11.18 14.68 -23.31
N ARG A 143 11.78 13.67 -22.67
CA ARG A 143 11.33 13.10 -21.38
C ARG A 143 12.35 13.27 -20.24
N VAL A 144 13.18 14.31 -20.30
CA VAL A 144 14.24 14.54 -19.29
C VAL A 144 13.71 14.54 -17.84
N GLY A 145 12.48 15.03 -17.61
CA GLY A 145 11.85 14.99 -16.29
C GLY A 145 11.57 13.56 -15.78
N LEU A 146 11.05 12.69 -16.64
CA LEU A 146 10.73 11.30 -16.29
C LEU A 146 11.99 10.44 -16.09
N LEU A 147 13.06 10.70 -16.84
CA LEU A 147 14.32 9.95 -16.71
C LEU A 147 15.08 10.25 -15.42
N ARG A 148 14.81 11.40 -14.78
CA ARG A 148 15.34 11.75 -13.45
C ARG A 148 14.67 10.98 -12.32
N TYR A 149 13.51 10.39 -12.59
CA TYR A 149 12.78 9.68 -11.56
C TYR A 149 13.50 8.43 -11.09
N THR A 150 13.45 8.16 -9.78
CA THR A 150 13.88 6.89 -9.17
C THR A 150 12.71 6.10 -8.55
N SER A 151 11.52 6.67 -8.62
CA SER A 151 10.24 6.12 -8.25
C SER A 151 9.21 6.55 -9.31
N VAL A 152 8.09 5.87 -9.42
CA VAL A 152 6.97 6.35 -10.24
C VAL A 152 5.68 5.84 -9.62
N ALA A 153 4.94 6.73 -8.98
CA ALA A 153 3.70 6.40 -8.29
C ALA A 153 2.62 7.42 -8.59
N ALA A 154 1.42 6.92 -8.89
CA ALA A 154 0.22 7.73 -8.96
C ALA A 154 -0.43 7.79 -7.59
N MET A 155 -0.84 8.96 -7.14
CA MET A 155 -1.32 9.15 -5.79
C MET A 155 -2.46 10.14 -5.66
N ARG A 156 -3.21 9.97 -4.58
CA ARG A 156 -4.22 10.89 -4.11
C ARG A 156 -4.06 11.10 -2.62
N SER A 157 -3.89 12.36 -2.25
CA SER A 157 -3.90 12.78 -0.86
C SER A 157 -5.32 13.08 -0.40
N PHE A 158 -5.65 12.56 0.77
CA PHE A 158 -6.86 12.84 1.51
C PHE A 158 -6.43 13.58 2.78
N GLY A 159 -6.79 14.86 2.88
CA GLY A 159 -6.59 15.60 4.12
C GLY A 159 -7.30 14.91 5.30
N PRO A 160 -6.93 15.24 6.55
CA PRO A 160 -7.64 14.71 7.70
C PRO A 160 -9.14 15.00 7.54
N ALA A 161 -9.96 13.96 7.70
CA ALA A 161 -11.39 14.10 7.50
C ALA A 161 -11.93 15.17 8.44
N SER A 162 -12.72 16.12 7.93
CA SER A 162 -13.17 17.30 8.69
C SER A 162 -13.96 16.94 9.95
N TRP A 163 -14.56 15.74 10.00
CA TRP A 163 -15.26 15.24 11.17
C TRP A 163 -14.34 14.76 12.31
N LEU A 164 -13.07 14.41 12.05
CA LEU A 164 -12.13 13.89 13.06
C LEU A 164 -11.82 14.91 14.18
N ALA A 165 -11.84 16.21 13.86
CA ALA A 165 -11.60 17.28 14.84
C ALA A 165 -12.87 17.72 15.59
N THR A 166 -14.01 17.09 15.33
CA THR A 166 -15.29 17.47 15.96
C THR A 166 -15.58 16.63 17.20
N ARG A 167 -16.33 17.20 18.15
CA ARG A 167 -16.81 16.47 19.34
C ARG A 167 -17.60 15.19 18.99
N GLY A 168 -18.20 15.11 17.79
CA GLY A 168 -18.91 13.93 17.31
C GLY A 168 -18.02 12.69 17.11
N ALA A 169 -16.70 12.87 16.90
CA ALA A 169 -15.77 11.77 16.76
C ALA A 169 -15.60 10.96 18.07
N ALA A 170 -15.82 11.58 19.24
CA ALA A 170 -15.71 10.92 20.55
C ALA A 170 -17.01 10.20 20.98
N VAL A 171 -18.14 10.50 20.33
CA VAL A 171 -19.48 10.07 20.81
C VAL A 171 -20.01 8.84 20.07
N SER A 172 -19.43 8.47 18.92
CA SER A 172 -19.90 7.35 18.09
C SER A 172 -19.41 5.95 18.54
N GLY A 173 -18.93 5.82 19.78
CA GLY A 173 -18.52 4.53 20.37
C GLY A 173 -19.64 3.74 21.06
N ALA A 174 -20.85 4.29 21.16
CA ALA A 174 -22.01 3.56 21.68
C ALA A 174 -22.78 2.93 20.52
N SER A 175 -22.50 1.66 20.22
CA SER A 175 -23.33 0.85 19.33
C SER A 175 -24.73 0.70 19.92
N PRO A 176 -25.82 1.16 19.27
CA PRO A 176 -27.15 0.78 19.67
C PRO A 176 -27.49 -0.56 18.98
N ALA A 177 -27.92 -1.53 19.79
CA ALA A 177 -28.51 -2.83 19.40
C ALA A 177 -27.56 -4.04 19.24
N CYS A 178 -27.24 -4.65 20.37
CA CYS A 178 -27.34 -6.11 20.53
C CYS A 178 -28.34 -6.37 21.67
N GLY A 179 -29.63 -6.11 21.39
CA GLY A 179 -30.73 -6.54 22.25
C GLY A 179 -31.41 -7.74 21.60
N GLY A 180 -31.11 -8.95 22.07
CA GLY A 180 -31.90 -10.13 21.75
C GLY A 180 -33.30 -10.02 22.39
N PRO A 181 -34.34 -10.64 21.83
CA PRO A 181 -35.68 -10.58 22.41
C PRO A 181 -35.75 -11.43 23.69
N PRO A 182 -36.58 -11.04 24.68
CA PRO A 182 -36.79 -11.87 25.86
C PRO A 182 -37.57 -13.13 25.47
N HIS A 183 -37.03 -14.29 25.82
CA HIS A 183 -37.80 -15.54 25.83
C HIS A 183 -38.95 -15.39 26.84
N ARG A 184 -40.17 -15.73 26.40
CA ARG A 184 -41.34 -15.91 27.25
C ARG A 184 -41.24 -17.19 28.06
#